data_AF-A0A2E7P1P4-F1
#
_entry.id   AF-A0A2E7P1P4-F1
#
_cell.length_a   1.000
_cell.length_b   1.000
_cell.length_c   1.000
_cell.angle_alpha   90.00
_cell.angle_beta   90.00
_cell.angle_gamma   90.00
#
_symmetry.space_group_name_H-M   'P 1'
#
loop_
_entity.id
_entity.type
_entity.pdbx_description
1 polymer ?
#
loop_
_entity_poly.entity_id
_entity_poly.type
_entity_poly.pdbx_seq_one_letter_code
_entity_poly.pdbx_strand_id
1 'polypeptide(L)' 'MCRDLFGEVPVTEDDVYRWVQAISPRWLTPERSYLNYVRTWGVVDKIKQAKLRGDFESIIDRPQPAYHVRFALNAII' A
#
# COMPACT_ATOMS: atom_id res chain seq x y z
N MET A 1 -1.25 14.34 12.55
CA MET A 1 -1.60 14.75 11.17
C MET A 1 -0.30 15.12 10.46
N CYS A 2 0.11 14.37 9.42
CA CYS A 2 1.33 14.65 8.67
C CYS A 2 0.99 15.60 7.50
N ARG A 3 1.44 16.85 7.59
CA ARG A 3 1.27 17.86 6.53
C ARG A 3 2.63 18.41 6.14
N ASP A 4 2.77 18.86 4.91
CA ASP A 4 3.96 19.54 4.41
C ASP A 4 3.95 21.03 4.78
N LEU A 5 4.96 21.76 4.31
CA LEU A 5 5.16 23.19 4.59
C LEU A 5 4.06 24.09 3.99
N PHE A 6 3.19 23.55 3.14
CA PHE A 6 2.07 24.26 2.51
C PHE A 6 0.70 23.77 3.03
N GLY A 7 0.69 22.87 4.01
CA GLY A 7 -0.53 22.33 4.60
C GLY A 7 -1.17 21.21 3.78
N GLU A 8 -0.51 20.72 2.73
CA GLU A 8 -0.91 19.55 1.96
C GLU A 8 -0.38 18.27 2.62
N VAL A 9 -0.94 17.12 2.25
CA VAL A 9 -0.45 15.82 2.75
C VAL A 9 0.57 15.29 1.75
N PRO A 10 1.87 15.26 2.09
CA PRO A 10 2.90 14.85 1.15
C PRO A 10 2.76 13.35 0.87
N VAL A 11 2.73 13.00 -0.41
CA VAL A 11 2.79 11.62 -0.90
C VAL A 11 3.99 11.51 -1.83
N THR A 12 4.96 10.74 -1.40
CA THR A 12 6.21 10.45 -2.14
C THR A 12 6.07 9.18 -2.97
N GLU A 13 6.98 8.96 -3.91
CA GLU A 13 7.03 7.70 -4.67
C GLU A 13 7.28 6.50 -3.75
N ASP A 14 8.11 6.65 -2.70
CA ASP A 14 8.34 5.61 -1.69
C ASP A 14 7.05 5.25 -0.94
N ASP A 15 6.21 6.25 -0.60
CA ASP A 15 4.91 5.99 0.03
C ASP A 15 4.02 5.13 -0.87
N VAL A 16 3.98 5.44 -2.16
CA VAL A 16 3.20 4.68 -3.15
C VAL A 16 3.75 3.27 -3.28
N TYR A 17 5.06 3.12 -3.36
CA TYR A 17 5.72 1.82 -3.45
C TYR A 17 5.41 0.95 -2.22
N ARG A 18 5.63 1.47 -1.00
CA ARG A 18 5.35 0.75 0.26
C ARG A 18 3.88 0.37 0.39
N TRP A 19 2.98 1.28 0.01
CA TRP A 19 1.54 0.97 -0.01
C TRP A 19 1.22 -0.19 -0.96
N VAL A 20 1.73 -0.17 -2.18
CA VAL A 20 1.47 -1.23 -3.16
C VAL A 20 2.12 -2.55 -2.73
N GLN A 21 3.33 -2.50 -2.17
CA GLN A 21 4.00 -3.65 -1.59
C GLN A 21 3.18 -4.29 -0.46
N ALA A 22 2.62 -3.48 0.42
CA ALA A 22 1.85 -3.95 1.58
C ALA A 22 0.43 -4.42 1.22
N ILE A 23 -0.22 -3.87 0.18
CA ILE A 23 -1.59 -4.23 -0.17
C ILE A 23 -1.67 -5.23 -1.34
N SER A 24 -0.88 -5.02 -2.39
CA SER A 24 -0.97 -5.79 -3.63
C SER A 24 0.40 -5.96 -4.31
N PRO A 25 1.33 -6.71 -3.69
CA PRO A 25 2.71 -6.86 -4.18
C PRO A 25 2.78 -7.46 -5.59
N ARG A 26 1.76 -8.24 -5.99
CA ARG A 26 1.65 -8.82 -7.34
C ARG A 26 1.66 -7.79 -8.48
N TRP A 27 1.32 -6.53 -8.20
CA TRP A 27 1.28 -5.47 -9.21
C TRP A 27 2.56 -4.65 -9.28
N LEU A 28 3.57 -4.93 -8.44
CA LEU A 28 4.87 -4.25 -8.50
C LEU A 28 5.63 -4.54 -9.79
N THR A 29 5.34 -5.67 -10.44
CA THR A 29 5.99 -6.08 -11.68
C THR A 29 4.97 -6.60 -12.68
N PRO A 30 5.05 -6.20 -13.96
CA PRO A 30 5.97 -5.23 -14.56
C PRO A 30 5.58 -3.76 -14.27
N GLU A 31 6.50 -2.82 -14.48
CA GLU A 31 6.33 -1.38 -14.20
C GLU A 31 5.05 -0.79 -14.81
N ARG A 32 4.71 -1.17 -16.05
CA ARG A 32 3.48 -0.71 -16.71
C ARG A 32 2.21 -1.13 -15.95
N SER A 33 2.21 -2.33 -15.37
CA SER A 33 1.11 -2.82 -14.54
C SER A 33 1.05 -2.09 -13.19
N TYR A 34 2.21 -1.77 -12.61
CA TYR A 34 2.31 -0.93 -11.40
C TYR A 34 1.69 0.44 -11.63
N LEU A 35 2.13 1.17 -12.66
CA LEU A 35 1.62 2.51 -12.97
C LEU A 35 0.12 2.50 -13.28
N ASN A 36 -0.34 1.49 -14.04
CA ASN A 36 -1.76 1.34 -14.32
C ASN A 36 -2.56 1.06 -13.06
N TYR A 37 -2.08 0.18 -12.18
CA TYR A 37 -2.71 -0.11 -10.89
C TYR A 37 -2.82 1.15 -10.02
N VAL A 38 -1.72 1.89 -9.86
CA VAL A 38 -1.66 3.14 -9.08
C VAL A 38 -2.70 4.14 -9.57
N ARG A 39 -2.79 4.33 -10.90
CA ARG A 39 -3.73 5.25 -11.53
C ARG A 39 -5.18 4.78 -11.41
N THR A 40 -5.49 3.55 -11.83
CA THR A 40 -6.87 3.02 -11.85
C THR A 40 -7.48 2.95 -10.46
N TRP A 41 -6.68 2.64 -9.45
CA TRP A 41 -7.15 2.48 -8.07
C TRP A 41 -7.00 3.73 -7.19
N GLY A 42 -6.54 4.85 -7.75
CA GLY A 42 -6.39 6.11 -7.01
C GLY A 42 -5.53 5.97 -5.76
N VAL A 43 -4.38 5.31 -5.86
CA VAL A 43 -3.54 4.96 -4.69
C VAL A 43 -3.07 6.21 -3.94
N VAL A 44 -2.73 7.28 -4.66
CA VAL A 44 -2.27 8.55 -4.06
C VAL A 44 -3.33 9.13 -3.12
N ASP A 45 -4.60 9.17 -3.54
CA ASP A 45 -5.67 9.72 -2.70
C ASP A 45 -5.95 8.84 -1.48
N LYS A 46 -5.84 7.51 -1.64
CA LYS A 46 -5.94 6.58 -0.51
C LYS A 46 -4.84 6.80 0.52
N ILE A 47 -3.61 7.02 0.07
CA ILE A 47 -2.47 7.34 0.95
C ILE A 47 -2.72 8.66 1.67
N LYS A 48 -3.17 9.71 0.96
CA LYS A 48 -3.52 11.00 1.59
C LYS A 48 -4.55 10.80 2.69
N GLN A 49 -5.64 10.09 2.42
CA GLN A 49 -6.68 9.80 3.41
C GLN A 49 -6.16 8.97 4.59
N ALA A 50 -5.32 7.97 4.34
CA ALA A 50 -4.70 7.17 5.39
C ALA A 50 -3.77 8.01 6.30
N LYS A 51 -2.94 8.88 5.72
CA LYS A 51 -2.07 9.80 6.47
C LYS A 51 -2.87 10.85 7.26
N LEU A 52 -4.02 11.29 6.75
CA LEU A 52 -4.93 12.18 7.48
C LEU A 52 -5.53 11.50 8.71
N ARG A 53 -5.90 10.22 8.58
CA ARG A 53 -6.47 9.40 9.65
C ARG A 53 -5.42 8.89 10.64
N GLY A 54 -4.16 8.84 10.23
CA GLY A 54 -3.05 8.30 11.04
C GLY A 54 -2.82 6.79 10.85
N ASP A 55 -3.47 6.18 9.86
CA ASP A 55 -3.45 4.72 9.65
C ASP A 55 -2.33 4.26 8.70
N PHE A 56 -1.63 5.19 8.04
CA PHE A 56 -0.70 4.87 6.96
C PHE A 56 0.40 3.89 7.39
N GLU A 57 1.09 4.15 8.51
CA GLU A 57 2.17 3.29 9.03
C GLU A 57 1.66 1.86 9.33
N SER A 58 0.48 1.76 9.97
CA SER A 58 -0.17 0.47 10.27
C SER A 58 -0.52 -0.32 9.00
N ILE A 59 -0.87 0.37 7.92
CA ILE A 59 -1.19 -0.27 6.64
C ILE A 59 0.08 -0.81 5.98
N ILE A 60 1.17 -0.06 5.98
CA ILE A 60 2.41 -0.48 5.31
C ILE A 60 3.20 -1.52 6.10
N ASP A 61 3.01 -1.58 7.42
CA ASP A 61 3.65 -2.56 8.32
C ASP A 61 2.92 -3.92 8.33
N ARG A 62 1.85 -4.08 7.54
CA ARG A 62 1.11 -5.35 7.50
C ARG A 62 2.01 -6.49 7.00
N PRO A 63 2.21 -7.54 7.82
CA PRO A 63 2.91 -8.73 7.34
C PRO A 63 2.03 -9.40 6.28
N GLN A 64 2.54 -9.48 5.05
CA GLN A 64 1.90 -10.27 4.01
C GLN A 64 2.10 -11.75 4.35
N PRO A 65 1.04 -12.53 4.65
CA PRO A 65 1.22 -13.95 4.83
C PRO A 65 1.72 -14.53 3.51
N ALA A 66 2.89 -15.16 3.56
CA ALA A 66 3.43 -15.84 2.40
C ALA A 66 2.37 -16.83 1.89
N TYR A 67 2.16 -16.90 0.57
CA TYR A 67 1.04 -17.64 -0.02
C TYR A 67 0.95 -19.10 0.48
N HIS A 68 2.09 -19.70 0.81
CA HIS A 68 2.21 -21.06 1.37
C HIS A 68 1.61 -21.19 2.77
N VAL A 69 1.65 -20.15 3.60
CA VAL A 69 1.03 -20.16 4.94
C VAL A 69 -0.49 -20.23 4.82
N ARG A 70 -1.06 -19.62 3.77
CA ARG A 70 -2.51 -19.66 3.53
C ARG A 70 -3.01 -21.06 3.17
N PHE A 71 -2.20 -21.88 2.51
CA PHE A 71 -2.51 -23.28 2.27
C PHE A 71 -2.30 -24.15 3.51
N ALA A 72 -1.25 -23.88 4.30
CA ALA A 72 -0.98 -24.61 5.54
C ALA A 72 -2.08 -24.43 6.61
N LEU A 73 -2.68 -23.24 6.71
CA LEU A 73 -3.78 -22.97 7.66
C LEU A 73 -5.09 -23.66 7.28
N ASN A 74 -5.32 -23.95 5.99
CA ASN A 74 -6.52 -24.66 5.52
C ASN A 74 -6.39 -26.20 5.58
N ALA A 75 -5.21 -26.74 5.90
CA ALA A 75 -4.95 -28.18 5.95
C ALA A 75 -5.10 -28.78 7.37
N ILE A 76 -5.52 -27.98 8.37
CA ILE A 76 -5.61 -28.37 9.78
C ILE A 76 -7.08 -28.55 10.25
N ILE A 77 -8.06 -28.51 9.34
CA ILE A 77 -9.48 -28.80 9.65
C ILE A 77 -9.90 -30.11 8.99
#